data_AF-A0AAW2JGT5-F1
#
_entry.id   AF-A0AAW2JGT5-F1
#
_cell.length_a   1.000
_cell.length_b   1.000
_cell.length_c   1.000
_cell.angle_alpha   90.00
_cell.angle_beta   90.00
_cell.angle_gamma   90.00
#
_symmetry.space_group_name_H-M   'P 1'
#
loop_
_entity.id
_entity.type
_entity.pdbx_description
1 polymer ?
#
loop_
_entity_poly.entity_id
_entity_poly.type
_entity_poly.pdbx_seq_one_letter_code
_entity_poly.pdbx_strand_id
1 'polypeptide(L)'
;MGGAGYGPGTSVREDIVVGIEDETNNIIRYLTEETEEFDVISIVGMAGLGKTTLAWKIFRDPRIANEFPIRLWVSISQVYRVKDIFLRMLRDLSWITEDMYDKTDEEIAQTLRARLEKEKFLIILDDMWTPKAWHDLRRAFPRSNKTNKILITSRSEQVAYVTNSKRIPQRLRFLTKEESWILLKYSVFGNPHCLGNWKLGRVIVGMCEGLPLAIMLVAGVLAKTVSTGEMKVMQSSWKTATEIFKTCLRDDSKTITHLCHSVTIHCLLT
;
A
#
# COMPACT_ATOMS: atom_id res chain seq x y z
N MET A 1 -3.41 20.03 29.97
CA MET A 1 -2.48 21.03 29.39
C MET A 1 -2.01 20.49 28.06
N GLY A 2 -2.22 21.27 27.01
CA GLY A 2 -2.12 20.82 25.62
C GLY A 2 -0.69 20.67 25.12
N GLY A 3 -0.55 19.85 24.09
CA GLY A 3 0.64 19.74 23.26
C GLY A 3 0.20 19.41 21.84
N ALA A 4 -0.02 20.46 21.05
CA ALA A 4 -0.27 20.37 19.62
C ALA A 4 1.04 20.01 18.90
N GLY A 5 1.04 18.90 18.17
CA GLY A 5 2.08 18.59 17.19
C GLY A 5 1.72 19.19 15.83
N TYR A 6 2.41 20.27 15.45
CA TYR A 6 2.39 20.79 14.09
C TYR A 6 3.33 19.97 13.20
N GLY A 7 2.82 19.45 12.07
CA GLY A 7 3.60 19.06 10.89
C GLY A 7 3.28 19.98 9.72
N PRO A 8 4.23 20.32 8.83
CA PRO A 8 3.99 21.25 7.73
C PRO A 8 3.43 20.55 6.50
N GLY A 9 2.44 21.18 5.85
CA GLY A 9 2.32 21.21 4.40
C GLY A 9 1.52 20.10 3.71
N THR A 10 0.48 20.55 2.99
CA THR A 10 -0.31 19.85 1.97
C THR A 10 -1.25 18.74 2.44
N SER A 11 -2.55 18.99 2.30
CA SER A 11 -3.62 18.00 2.42
C SER A 11 -3.39 16.86 1.41
N VAL A 12 -2.78 15.78 1.88
CA VAL A 12 -2.76 14.52 1.13
C VAL A 12 -4.20 14.07 0.99
N ARG A 13 -4.65 13.91 -0.26
CA ARG A 13 -6.00 13.43 -0.62
C ARG A 13 -6.13 11.94 -0.26
N GLU A 14 -6.21 11.64 1.04
CA GLU A 14 -6.06 10.27 1.58
C GLU A 14 -7.24 9.32 1.29
N ASP A 15 -8.38 9.80 0.78
CA ASP A 15 -9.60 8.98 0.70
C ASP A 15 -10.02 8.55 -0.72
N ILE A 16 -9.23 8.84 -1.76
CA ILE A 16 -9.63 8.48 -3.14
C ILE A 16 -9.20 7.05 -3.43
N VAL A 17 -10.13 6.13 -3.21
CA VAL A 17 -9.97 4.71 -3.51
C VAL A 17 -11.02 4.31 -4.53
N VAL A 18 -10.59 3.72 -5.65
CA VAL A 18 -11.47 3.33 -6.76
C VAL A 18 -11.15 1.90 -7.19
N GLY A 19 -12.18 1.07 -7.38
CA GLY A 19 -12.06 -0.20 -8.07
C GLY A 19 -11.40 -1.31 -7.26
N ILE A 20 -11.49 -1.22 -5.92
CA ILE A 20 -10.96 -2.25 -5.01
C ILE A 20 -11.99 -2.70 -3.97
N GLU A 21 -13.26 -2.33 -4.14
CA GLU A 21 -14.36 -2.64 -3.22
C GLU A 21 -14.60 -4.14 -3.12
N ASP A 22 -14.62 -4.85 -4.25
CA ASP A 22 -14.84 -6.29 -4.29
C ASP A 22 -13.67 -7.03 -3.63
N GLU A 23 -12.43 -6.64 -3.94
CA GLU A 23 -11.22 -7.18 -3.33
C GLU A 23 -11.19 -6.91 -1.82
N THR A 24 -11.61 -5.71 -1.38
CA THR A 24 -11.72 -5.34 0.04
C THR A 24 -12.69 -6.29 0.75
N ASN A 25 -13.90 -6.46 0.21
CA ASN A 25 -14.92 -7.31 0.82
C ASN A 25 -14.51 -8.78 0.83
N ASN A 26 -13.86 -9.26 -0.24
CA ASN A 26 -13.36 -10.63 -0.31
C ASN A 26 -12.29 -10.91 0.76
N ILE A 27 -11.32 -10.02 0.92
CA ILE A 27 -10.28 -10.18 1.95
C ILE A 27 -10.86 -10.07 3.35
N ILE A 28 -11.80 -9.14 3.60
CA ILE A 28 -12.45 -9.04 4.91
C ILE A 28 -13.17 -10.35 5.25
N ARG A 29 -13.89 -10.95 4.29
CA ARG A 29 -14.52 -12.25 4.50
C ARG A 29 -13.50 -13.32 4.92
N TYR A 30 -12.34 -13.38 4.24
CA TYR A 30 -11.27 -14.31 4.62
C TYR A 30 -10.66 -14.01 5.98
N LEU A 31 -10.54 -12.73 6.35
CA LEU A 31 -10.03 -12.34 7.67
C LEU A 31 -11.01 -12.73 8.78
N THR A 32 -12.31 -12.68 8.53
CA THR A 32 -13.36 -13.02 9.50
C THR A 32 -13.71 -14.51 9.55
N GLU A 33 -13.19 -15.33 8.63
CA GLU A 33 -13.50 -16.76 8.62
C GLU A 33 -12.69 -17.54 9.67
N GLU A 34 -13.35 -18.48 10.33
CA GLU A 34 -12.68 -19.43 11.21
C GLU A 34 -11.86 -20.41 10.38
N THR A 35 -10.57 -20.54 10.70
CA THR A 35 -9.67 -21.48 10.02
C THR A 35 -9.15 -22.52 11.00
N GLU A 36 -8.89 -23.73 10.53
CA GLU A 36 -8.37 -24.79 11.40
C GLU A 36 -6.92 -24.54 11.83
N GLU A 37 -6.17 -23.81 11.01
CA GLU A 37 -4.75 -23.47 11.19
C GLU A 37 -4.53 -21.96 11.16
N PHE A 38 -3.33 -21.55 11.56
CA PHE A 38 -2.86 -20.17 11.46
C PHE A 38 -2.87 -19.71 9.99
N ASP A 39 -3.63 -18.66 9.70
CA ASP A 39 -3.97 -18.30 8.33
C ASP A 39 -3.32 -16.97 7.92
N VAL A 40 -2.61 -17.04 6.80
CA VAL A 40 -1.93 -15.91 6.19
C VAL A 40 -2.56 -15.63 4.83
N ILE A 41 -3.02 -14.39 4.65
CA ILE A 41 -3.59 -13.89 3.41
C ILE A 41 -2.57 -12.96 2.77
N SER A 42 -2.36 -13.11 1.47
CA SER A 42 -1.38 -12.30 0.74
C SER A 42 -2.06 -11.54 -0.40
N ILE A 43 -1.78 -10.23 -0.48
CA ILE A 43 -2.10 -9.36 -1.61
C ILE A 43 -0.84 -9.23 -2.46
N VAL A 44 -0.90 -9.67 -3.71
CA VAL A 44 0.24 -9.66 -4.63
C VAL A 44 -0.04 -8.85 -5.88
N GLY A 45 1.01 -8.31 -6.49
CA GLY A 45 0.90 -7.52 -7.72
C GLY A 45 2.08 -6.58 -7.92
N MET A 46 2.18 -6.01 -9.12
CA MET A 46 3.23 -5.07 -9.50
C MET A 46 3.29 -3.82 -8.59
N ALA A 47 4.42 -3.13 -8.61
CA ALA A 47 4.58 -1.82 -8.00
C ALA A 47 3.50 -0.84 -8.50
N GLY A 48 2.99 0.04 -7.63
CA GLY A 48 2.03 1.07 -8.03
C GLY A 48 0.58 0.62 -8.25
N LEU A 49 0.26 -0.67 -8.10
CA LEU A 49 -1.12 -1.20 -8.21
C LEU A 49 -2.02 -0.89 -7.00
N GLY A 50 -1.48 -0.34 -5.90
CA GLY A 50 -2.30 0.00 -4.73
C GLY A 50 -2.48 -1.13 -3.71
N LYS A 51 -1.57 -2.11 -3.63
CA LYS A 51 -1.59 -3.17 -2.59
C LYS A 51 -1.66 -2.60 -1.17
N THR A 52 -0.76 -1.68 -0.86
CA THR A 52 -0.71 -0.95 0.42
C THR A 52 -1.99 -0.17 0.66
N THR A 53 -2.56 0.46 -0.37
CA THR A 53 -3.84 1.19 -0.30
C THR A 53 -5.00 0.26 0.05
N LEU A 54 -5.07 -0.92 -0.58
CA LEU A 54 -6.07 -1.95 -0.26
C LEU A 54 -5.92 -2.45 1.18
N ALA A 55 -4.71 -2.81 1.59
CA ALA A 55 -4.45 -3.24 2.97
C ALA A 55 -4.81 -2.14 3.99
N TRP A 56 -4.55 -0.87 3.68
CA TRP A 56 -4.88 0.27 4.54
C TRP A 56 -6.39 0.45 4.69
N LYS A 57 -7.14 0.33 3.59
CA LYS A 57 -8.61 0.34 3.59
C LYS A 57 -9.17 -0.78 4.48
N ILE A 58 -8.62 -1.99 4.37
CA ILE A 58 -9.00 -3.14 5.21
C ILE A 58 -8.67 -2.89 6.69
N PHE A 59 -7.46 -2.41 6.99
CA PHE A 59 -7.00 -2.17 8.36
C PHE A 59 -7.90 -1.19 9.13
N ARG A 60 -8.45 -0.19 8.42
CA ARG A 60 -9.37 0.82 8.95
C ARG A 60 -10.84 0.42 8.89
N ASP A 61 -11.20 -0.71 8.28
CA ASP A 61 -12.59 -1.13 8.14
C ASP A 61 -13.21 -1.41 9.52
N PRO A 62 -14.41 -0.88 9.83
CA PRO A 62 -15.06 -1.11 11.12
C PRO A 62 -15.28 -2.58 11.47
N ARG A 63 -15.53 -3.44 10.47
CA ARG A 63 -15.68 -4.89 10.68
C ARG A 63 -14.39 -5.49 11.21
N ILE A 64 -13.26 -5.07 10.66
CA ILE A 64 -11.92 -5.48 11.11
C ILE A 64 -11.59 -4.88 12.48
N ALA A 65 -11.97 -3.64 12.72
CA ALA A 65 -11.75 -2.99 14.01
C ALA A 65 -12.50 -3.67 15.16
N ASN A 66 -13.70 -4.17 14.89
CA ASN A 66 -14.52 -4.89 15.87
C ASN A 66 -14.06 -6.35 16.06
N GLU A 67 -13.54 -6.97 15.00
CA GLU A 67 -13.15 -8.38 15.01
C GLU A 67 -11.79 -8.64 15.69
N PHE A 68 -10.87 -7.68 15.61
CA PHE A 68 -9.49 -7.85 16.08
C PHE A 68 -9.16 -6.79 17.14
N PRO A 69 -9.15 -7.17 18.43
CA PRO A 69 -8.72 -6.26 19.50
C PRO A 69 -7.28 -5.78 19.33
N ILE A 70 -6.39 -6.67 18.90
CA ILE A 70 -5.01 -6.34 18.57
C ILE A 70 -4.88 -6.15 17.07
N ARG A 71 -4.48 -4.94 16.65
CA ARG A 71 -4.21 -4.62 15.25
C ARG A 71 -2.88 -3.91 15.13
N LEU A 72 -2.04 -4.35 14.20
CA LEU A 72 -0.72 -3.76 13.99
C LEU A 72 -0.38 -3.65 12.51
N TRP A 73 0.23 -2.54 12.13
CA TRP A 73 0.79 -2.33 10.80
C TRP A 73 2.31 -2.29 10.86
N VAL A 74 2.97 -3.16 10.09
CA VAL A 74 4.42 -3.28 10.07
C VAL A 74 4.92 -3.15 8.64
N SER A 75 5.63 -2.06 8.33
CA SER A 75 6.29 -1.87 7.03
C SER A 75 7.66 -2.55 7.02
N ILE A 76 7.91 -3.39 6.01
CA ILE A 76 9.13 -4.16 5.84
C ILE A 76 10.00 -3.54 4.76
N SER A 77 11.13 -2.95 5.16
CA SER A 77 12.12 -2.43 4.21
C SER A 77 12.91 -3.57 3.55
N GLN A 78 13.48 -3.33 2.36
CA GLN A 78 14.38 -4.27 1.68
C GLN A 78 15.56 -4.71 2.55
N VAL A 79 16.18 -3.73 3.19
CA VAL A 79 17.22 -3.94 4.20
C VAL A 79 16.56 -3.71 5.55
N TYR A 80 16.49 -4.76 6.35
CA TYR A 80 15.85 -4.72 7.66
C TYR A 80 16.73 -5.39 8.71
N ARG A 81 16.50 -5.02 9.97
CA ARG A 81 17.02 -5.75 11.14
C ARG A 81 15.82 -6.31 11.90
N VAL A 82 15.87 -7.61 12.18
CA VAL A 82 14.76 -8.33 12.81
C VAL A 82 14.45 -7.74 14.18
N LYS A 83 15.48 -7.51 15.01
CA LYS A 83 15.37 -6.80 16.29
C LYS A 83 14.60 -5.49 16.21
N ASP A 84 14.95 -4.62 15.26
CA ASP A 84 14.35 -3.29 15.13
C ASP A 84 12.86 -3.37 14.77
N ILE A 85 12.48 -4.35 13.95
CA ILE A 85 11.08 -4.62 13.62
C ILE A 85 10.33 -5.08 14.88
N PHE A 86 10.87 -6.06 15.61
CA PHE A 86 10.20 -6.56 16.81
C PHE A 86 10.07 -5.52 17.92
N LEU A 87 11.11 -4.71 18.16
CA LEU A 87 11.04 -3.60 19.11
C LEU A 87 10.00 -2.56 18.68
N ARG A 88 9.92 -2.25 17.38
CA ARG A 88 8.87 -1.37 16.85
C ARG A 88 7.48 -1.94 17.09
N MET A 89 7.26 -3.23 16.83
CA MET A 89 5.98 -3.89 17.10
C MET A 89 5.59 -3.79 18.58
N LEU A 90 6.54 -4.08 19.48
CA LEU A 90 6.31 -3.96 20.92
C LEU A 90 5.97 -2.52 21.32
N ARG A 91 6.67 -1.53 20.77
CA ARG A 91 6.40 -0.13 21.03
C ARG A 91 5.01 0.30 20.54
N ASP A 92 4.66 -0.05 19.32
CA ASP A 92 3.39 0.34 18.70
C ASP A 92 2.18 -0.34 19.41
N LEU A 93 2.41 -1.47 20.08
CA LEU A 93 1.45 -2.16 20.95
C LEU A 93 1.50 -1.68 22.42
N SER A 94 2.31 -0.68 22.76
CA SER A 94 2.54 -0.23 24.15
C SER A 94 3.04 -1.34 25.09
N TRP A 95 3.82 -2.28 24.56
CA TRP A 95 4.34 -3.46 25.26
C TRP A 95 5.84 -3.43 25.55
N ILE A 96 6.54 -2.42 25.04
CA ILE A 96 7.98 -2.26 25.18
C ILE A 96 8.38 -1.93 26.62
N THR A 97 9.51 -2.49 27.07
CA THR A 97 10.16 -2.17 28.35
C THR A 97 11.65 -1.89 28.12
N GLU A 98 12.30 -1.15 29.02
CA GLU A 98 13.70 -0.72 28.84
C GLU A 98 14.68 -1.89 28.73
N ASP A 99 14.46 -2.97 29.47
CA ASP A 99 15.30 -4.18 29.42
C ASP A 99 15.25 -4.91 28.07
N MET A 100 14.28 -4.61 27.20
CA MET A 100 14.17 -5.25 25.89
C MET A 100 15.25 -4.81 24.91
N TYR A 101 15.88 -3.64 25.12
CA TYR A 101 16.95 -3.18 24.23
C TYR A 101 18.22 -4.04 24.34
N ASP A 102 18.43 -4.68 25.50
CA ASP A 102 19.59 -5.56 25.74
C ASP A 102 19.32 -7.02 25.35
N LYS A 103 18.06 -7.38 25.08
CA LYS A 103 17.67 -8.74 24.70
C LYS A 103 18.06 -9.10 23.27
N THR A 104 18.26 -10.40 23.05
CA THR A 104 18.45 -10.98 21.72
C THR A 104 17.15 -10.96 20.91
N ASP A 105 17.27 -11.05 19.59
CA ASP A 105 16.13 -11.13 18.67
C ASP A 105 15.15 -12.25 19.04
N GLU A 106 15.67 -13.39 19.53
CA GLU A 106 14.87 -14.55 19.91
C GLU A 106 14.10 -14.30 21.22
N GLU A 107 14.71 -13.67 22.23
CA GLU A 107 14.02 -13.30 23.47
C GLU A 107 12.91 -12.28 23.23
N ILE A 108 13.15 -11.32 22.33
CA ILE A 108 12.13 -10.34 21.92
C ILE A 108 11.01 -11.04 21.13
N ALA A 109 11.34 -11.96 20.22
CA ALA A 109 10.37 -12.76 19.48
C ALA A 109 9.49 -13.61 20.40
N GLN A 110 10.08 -14.25 21.41
CA GLN A 110 9.35 -15.03 22.42
C GLN A 110 8.41 -14.15 23.23
N THR A 111 8.85 -12.94 23.60
CA THR A 111 8.01 -11.97 24.30
C THR A 111 6.80 -11.54 23.46
N LEU A 112 7.02 -11.21 22.19
CA LEU A 112 5.93 -10.90 21.24
C LEU A 112 4.97 -12.08 21.12
N ARG A 113 5.48 -13.29 20.89
CA ARG A 113 4.69 -14.51 20.73
C ARG A 113 3.79 -14.75 21.93
N ALA A 114 4.36 -14.72 23.14
CA ALA A 114 3.62 -14.98 24.38
C ALA A 114 2.52 -13.93 24.65
N ARG A 115 2.67 -12.69 24.19
CA ARG A 115 1.63 -11.66 24.31
C ARG A 115 0.56 -11.80 23.23
N LEU A 116 0.96 -12.09 22.00
CA LEU A 116 0.06 -12.33 20.86
C LEU A 116 -0.76 -13.62 20.98
N GLU A 117 -0.36 -14.56 21.84
CA GLU A 117 -1.15 -15.77 22.13
C GLU A 117 -2.40 -15.49 22.97
N LYS A 118 -2.45 -14.37 23.71
CA LYS A 118 -3.49 -14.10 24.71
C LYS A 118 -4.79 -13.57 24.11
N GLU A 119 -4.72 -12.99 22.92
CA GLU A 119 -5.85 -12.27 22.34
C GLU A 119 -5.80 -12.33 20.81
N LYS A 120 -6.98 -12.22 20.20
CA LYS A 120 -7.15 -12.26 18.76
C LYS A 120 -6.44 -11.07 18.12
N PHE A 121 -5.65 -11.32 17.07
CA PHE A 121 -4.92 -10.26 16.37
C PHE A 121 -5.02 -10.30 14.85
N LEU A 122 -4.85 -9.12 14.26
CA LEU A 122 -4.52 -8.93 12.85
C LEU A 122 -3.21 -8.13 12.73
N ILE A 123 -2.21 -8.71 12.07
CA ILE A 123 -0.96 -8.01 11.77
C ILE A 123 -0.82 -7.86 10.25
N ILE A 124 -0.62 -6.63 9.80
CA ILE A 124 -0.32 -6.30 8.41
C ILE A 124 1.19 -6.24 8.25
N LEU A 125 1.75 -7.07 7.37
CA LEU A 125 3.16 -7.03 6.95
C LEU A 125 3.23 -6.42 5.55
N ASP A 126 3.51 -5.13 5.49
CA ASP A 126 3.47 -4.34 4.26
C ASP A 126 4.82 -4.34 3.54
N ASP A 127 4.76 -4.52 2.21
CA ASP A 127 5.85 -4.55 1.24
C ASP A 127 6.90 -5.64 1.54
N MET A 128 6.49 -6.88 1.79
CA MET A 128 7.43 -7.96 2.06
C MET A 128 8.16 -8.44 0.79
N TRP A 129 9.49 -8.32 0.78
CA TRP A 129 10.31 -8.55 -0.43
C TRP A 129 10.73 -10.00 -0.65
N THR A 130 11.03 -10.75 0.41
CA THR A 130 11.65 -12.08 0.30
C THR A 130 10.99 -13.11 1.22
N PRO A 131 11.00 -14.40 0.84
CA PRO A 131 10.58 -15.49 1.74
C PRO A 131 11.40 -15.54 3.04
N LYS A 132 12.68 -15.12 2.99
CA LYS A 132 13.54 -15.02 4.17
C LYS A 132 12.95 -14.07 5.22
N ALA A 133 12.46 -12.89 4.80
CA ALA A 133 11.82 -11.93 5.71
C ALA A 133 10.63 -12.55 6.44
N TRP A 134 9.84 -13.37 5.74
CA TRP A 134 8.78 -14.13 6.39
C TRP A 134 9.30 -15.09 7.45
N HIS A 135 10.29 -15.93 7.13
CA HIS A 135 10.87 -16.87 8.10
C HIS A 135 11.48 -16.18 9.32
N ASP A 136 12.09 -15.02 9.11
CA ASP A 136 12.65 -14.22 10.19
C ASP A 136 11.57 -13.70 11.14
N LEU A 137 10.50 -13.14 10.60
CA LEU A 137 9.40 -12.56 11.39
C LEU A 137 8.46 -13.61 11.96
N ARG A 138 8.28 -14.75 11.28
CA ARG A 138 7.37 -15.84 11.68
C ARG A 138 7.65 -16.34 13.09
N ARG A 139 8.89 -16.22 13.53
CA ARG A 139 9.34 -16.58 14.88
C ARG A 139 8.63 -15.74 15.96
N ALA A 140 8.23 -14.50 15.71
CA ALA A 140 7.49 -13.72 16.71
C ALA A 140 5.99 -14.06 16.79
N PHE A 141 5.46 -14.89 15.87
CA PHE A 141 4.04 -15.20 15.81
C PHE A 141 3.70 -16.57 16.39
N PRO A 142 2.49 -16.76 16.97
CA PRO A 142 2.05 -18.06 17.49
C PRO A 142 1.95 -19.12 16.40
N ARG A 143 2.26 -20.38 16.72
CA ARG A 143 2.24 -21.46 15.71
C ARG A 143 0.83 -21.92 15.35
N SER A 144 -0.07 -21.96 16.33
CA SER A 144 -1.43 -22.46 16.18
C SER A 144 -2.41 -21.50 16.83
N ASN A 145 -3.24 -20.86 16.02
CA ASN A 145 -4.42 -20.17 16.50
C ASN A 145 -5.40 -20.02 15.32
N LYS A 146 -6.65 -20.46 15.53
CA LYS A 146 -7.73 -20.48 14.52
C LYS A 146 -8.28 -19.10 14.17
N THR A 147 -8.05 -18.11 15.04
CA THR A 147 -8.67 -16.79 14.96
C THR A 147 -7.67 -15.69 14.60
N ASN A 148 -6.37 -15.90 14.79
CA ASN A 148 -5.34 -14.92 14.45
C ASN A 148 -5.05 -14.90 12.95
N LYS A 149 -4.90 -13.69 12.40
CA LYS A 149 -4.66 -13.49 10.96
C LYS A 149 -3.43 -12.63 10.71
N ILE A 150 -2.73 -12.92 9.61
CA ILE A 150 -1.72 -12.04 9.03
C ILE A 150 -2.14 -11.68 7.61
N LEU A 151 -2.05 -10.40 7.27
CA LEU A 151 -2.18 -9.90 5.91
C LEU A 151 -0.82 -9.42 5.40
N ILE A 152 -0.37 -9.94 4.27
CA ILE A 152 0.88 -9.53 3.63
C ILE A 152 0.57 -8.75 2.37
N THR A 153 1.29 -7.66 2.12
CA THR A 153 1.40 -7.10 0.77
C THR A 153 2.78 -7.42 0.21
N SER A 154 2.85 -7.90 -1.04
CA SER A 154 4.13 -8.24 -1.67
C SER A 154 4.09 -8.06 -3.18
N ARG A 155 5.26 -7.87 -3.80
CA ARG A 155 5.41 -7.97 -5.26
C ARG A 155 5.74 -9.39 -5.72
N SER A 156 6.11 -10.26 -4.78
CA SER A 156 6.61 -11.61 -5.06
C SER A 156 5.53 -12.65 -4.76
N GLU A 157 5.09 -13.37 -5.79
CA GLU A 157 4.20 -14.52 -5.58
C GLU A 157 4.86 -15.63 -4.76
N GLN A 158 6.19 -15.73 -4.80
CA GLN A 158 6.94 -16.68 -3.98
C GLN A 158 6.80 -16.41 -2.48
N VAL A 159 6.72 -15.13 -2.08
CA VAL A 159 6.43 -14.78 -0.68
C VAL A 159 5.06 -15.33 -0.28
N ALA A 160 4.03 -15.10 -1.11
CA ALA A 160 2.70 -15.61 -0.82
C ALA A 160 2.68 -17.14 -0.70
N TYR A 161 3.28 -17.85 -1.66
CA TYR A 161 3.34 -19.31 -1.66
C TYR A 161 4.04 -19.89 -0.42
N VAL A 162 5.17 -19.32 -0.01
CA VAL A 162 5.89 -19.79 1.20
C VAL A 162 5.13 -19.49 2.48
N THR A 163 4.35 -18.41 2.51
CA THR A 163 3.57 -18.04 3.71
C THR A 163 2.32 -18.88 3.90
N ASN A 164 1.67 -19.28 2.80
CA ASN A 164 0.49 -20.13 2.82
C ASN A 164 0.29 -20.81 1.45
N SER A 165 0.75 -22.04 1.30
CA SER A 165 0.62 -22.80 0.04
C SER A 165 -0.80 -23.30 -0.23
N LYS A 166 -1.67 -23.33 0.80
CA LYS A 166 -3.07 -23.79 0.69
C LYS A 166 -4.02 -22.68 0.21
N ARG A 167 -3.65 -21.41 0.36
CA ARG A 167 -4.48 -20.25 0.00
C ARG A 167 -3.96 -19.57 -1.26
N ILE A 168 -4.85 -19.35 -2.22
CA ILE A 168 -4.53 -18.57 -3.41
C ILE A 168 -4.38 -17.09 -3.00
N PRO A 169 -3.27 -16.41 -3.37
CA PRO A 169 -3.10 -14.99 -3.04
C PRO A 169 -4.09 -14.12 -3.82
N GLN A 170 -4.51 -13.01 -3.20
CA GLN A 170 -5.29 -11.98 -3.88
C GLN A 170 -4.36 -11.22 -4.84
N ARG A 171 -4.43 -11.56 -6.12
CA ARG A 171 -3.74 -10.83 -7.18
C ARG A 171 -4.51 -9.55 -7.48
N LEU A 172 -3.88 -8.40 -7.26
CA LEU A 172 -4.45 -7.14 -7.68
C LEU A 172 -4.39 -6.99 -9.20
N ARG A 173 -5.54 -6.71 -9.79
CA ARG A 173 -5.68 -6.36 -11.21
C ARG A 173 -5.35 -4.89 -11.44
N PHE A 174 -5.12 -4.55 -12.70
CA PHE A 174 -5.15 -3.17 -13.16
C PHE A 174 -6.58 -2.62 -13.10
N LEU A 175 -6.70 -1.29 -12.98
CA LEU A 175 -7.98 -0.61 -13.08
C LEU A 175 -8.55 -0.75 -14.49
N THR A 176 -9.87 -0.88 -14.57
CA THR A 176 -10.60 -0.76 -15.83
C THR A 176 -10.45 0.65 -16.39
N LYS A 177 -10.82 0.85 -17.67
CA LYS A 177 -10.79 2.18 -18.30
C LYS A 177 -11.73 3.15 -17.56
N GLU A 178 -12.86 2.65 -17.08
CA GLU A 178 -13.88 3.40 -16.36
C GLU A 178 -13.37 3.82 -14.98
N GLU A 179 -12.81 2.89 -14.20
CA GLU A 179 -12.20 3.17 -12.89
C GLU A 179 -11.02 4.14 -13.02
N SER A 180 -10.16 3.92 -14.00
CA SER A 180 -9.03 4.80 -14.30
C SER A 180 -9.49 6.21 -14.64
N TRP A 181 -10.59 6.32 -15.38
CA TRP A 181 -11.20 7.60 -15.72
C TRP A 181 -11.77 8.33 -14.51
N ILE A 182 -12.43 7.59 -13.60
CA ILE A 182 -12.92 8.14 -12.34
C ILE A 182 -11.76 8.65 -11.49
N LEU A 183 -10.71 7.83 -11.34
CA LEU A 183 -9.50 8.19 -10.60
C LEU A 183 -8.86 9.45 -11.16
N LEU A 184 -8.65 9.51 -12.48
CA LEU A 184 -8.06 10.69 -13.13
C LEU A 184 -8.88 11.96 -12.89
N LYS A 185 -10.21 11.91 -13.11
CA LYS A 185 -11.08 13.08 -12.91
C LYS A 185 -11.05 13.58 -11.47
N TYR A 186 -11.17 12.67 -10.51
CA TYR A 186 -11.09 13.05 -9.10
C TYR A 186 -9.72 13.66 -8.81
N SER A 187 -8.65 13.02 -9.27
CA SER A 187 -7.29 13.47 -8.98
C SER A 187 -6.91 14.78 -9.66
N VAL A 188 -7.55 15.16 -10.78
CA VAL A 188 -7.35 16.49 -11.37
C VAL A 188 -8.27 17.53 -10.75
N PHE A 189 -9.57 17.28 -10.72
CA PHE A 189 -10.58 18.31 -10.44
C PHE A 189 -11.10 18.31 -9.00
N GLY A 190 -10.76 17.30 -8.20
CA GLY A 190 -11.33 17.10 -6.86
C GLY A 190 -12.79 16.63 -6.87
N ASN A 191 -13.42 16.51 -8.04
CA ASN A 191 -14.79 16.05 -8.19
C ASN A 191 -14.90 15.12 -9.43
N PRO A 192 -15.31 13.84 -9.25
CA PRO A 192 -15.44 12.91 -10.35
C PRO A 192 -16.62 13.25 -11.29
N HIS A 193 -17.54 14.12 -10.86
CA HIS A 193 -18.70 14.58 -11.63
C HIS A 193 -18.44 15.85 -12.44
N CYS A 194 -17.20 16.35 -12.56
CA CYS A 194 -16.92 17.43 -13.51
C CYS A 194 -17.22 16.96 -14.95
N LEU A 195 -18.30 17.50 -15.53
CA LEU A 195 -18.90 17.12 -16.83
C LEU A 195 -18.26 17.81 -18.05
N GLY A 196 -17.05 18.35 -17.93
CA GLY A 196 -16.35 18.88 -19.09
C GLY A 196 -16.09 17.77 -20.11
N ASN A 197 -16.34 18.02 -21.40
CA ASN A 197 -16.05 17.08 -22.49
C ASN A 197 -14.53 16.94 -22.69
N TRP A 198 -13.85 16.33 -21.72
CA TRP A 198 -12.41 16.21 -21.65
C TRP A 198 -11.94 14.96 -22.40
N LYS A 199 -12.10 15.00 -23.74
CA LYS A 199 -11.70 13.92 -24.65
C LYS A 199 -10.24 13.51 -24.45
N LEU A 200 -9.37 14.49 -24.19
CA LEU A 200 -7.95 14.25 -23.91
C LEU A 200 -7.77 13.27 -22.74
N GLY A 201 -8.54 13.43 -21.66
CA GLY A 201 -8.38 12.57 -20.49
C GLY A 201 -8.69 11.09 -20.74
N ARG A 202 -9.54 10.74 -21.73
CA ARG A 202 -9.71 9.34 -22.16
C ARG A 202 -8.47 8.77 -22.85
N VAL A 203 -7.78 9.60 -23.64
CA VAL A 203 -6.49 9.24 -24.25
C VAL A 203 -5.44 9.00 -23.17
N ILE A 204 -5.40 9.88 -22.16
CA ILE A 204 -4.49 9.77 -21.01
C ILE A 204 -4.69 8.44 -20.28
N VAL A 205 -5.93 8.12 -19.90
CA VAL A 205 -6.27 6.85 -19.26
C VAL A 205 -5.84 5.65 -20.09
N GLY A 206 -6.05 5.71 -21.41
CA GLY A 206 -5.61 4.66 -22.32
C GLY A 206 -4.10 4.41 -22.26
N MET A 207 -3.29 5.46 -22.09
CA MET A 207 -1.83 5.34 -21.99
C MET A 207 -1.33 4.88 -20.62
N CYS A 208 -2.09 5.13 -19.55
CA CYS A 208 -1.71 4.67 -18.21
C CYS A 208 -2.00 3.17 -17.98
N GLU A 209 -2.67 2.51 -18.92
CA GLU A 209 -2.95 1.06 -18.93
C GLU A 209 -3.53 0.52 -17.60
N GLY A 210 -4.31 1.36 -16.90
CA GLY A 210 -4.95 0.97 -15.65
C GLY A 210 -4.04 0.95 -14.42
N LEU A 211 -2.79 1.42 -14.49
CA LEU A 211 -1.89 1.51 -13.34
C LEU A 211 -2.23 2.75 -12.47
N PRO A 212 -2.73 2.58 -11.22
CA PRO A 212 -3.16 3.70 -10.37
C PRO A 212 -2.08 4.77 -10.19
N LEU A 213 -0.84 4.36 -9.90
CA LEU A 213 0.26 5.30 -9.68
C LEU A 213 0.56 6.15 -10.93
N ALA A 214 0.51 5.56 -12.12
CA ALA A 214 0.72 6.30 -13.37
C ALA A 214 -0.35 7.38 -13.56
N ILE A 215 -1.62 7.02 -13.31
CA ILE A 215 -2.76 7.93 -13.39
C ILE A 215 -2.61 9.09 -12.41
N MET A 216 -2.26 8.79 -11.16
CA MET A 216 -2.07 9.79 -10.10
C MET A 216 -0.95 10.78 -10.42
N LEU A 217 0.16 10.30 -11.00
CA LEU A 217 1.29 11.15 -11.38
C LEU A 217 0.91 12.12 -12.50
N VAL A 218 0.24 11.63 -13.55
CA VAL A 218 -0.26 12.50 -14.63
C VAL A 218 -1.30 13.49 -14.09
N ALA A 219 -2.21 13.02 -13.23
CA ALA A 219 -3.23 13.88 -12.63
C ALA A 219 -2.61 15.03 -11.83
N GLY A 220 -1.52 14.76 -11.09
CA GLY A 220 -0.80 15.79 -10.32
C GLY A 220 -0.21 16.90 -11.20
N VAL A 221 0.30 16.56 -12.38
CA VAL A 221 0.77 17.55 -13.36
C VAL A 221 -0.41 18.36 -13.92
N LEU A 222 -1.48 17.67 -14.32
CA LEU A 222 -2.65 18.30 -14.91
C LEU A 222 -3.37 19.24 -13.95
N ALA A 223 -3.51 18.87 -12.68
CA ALA A 223 -4.15 19.70 -11.65
C ALA A 223 -3.49 21.08 -11.52
N LYS A 224 -2.15 21.15 -11.66
CA LYS A 224 -1.42 22.42 -11.69
C LYS A 224 -1.77 23.25 -12.92
N THR A 225 -1.75 22.63 -14.11
CA THR A 225 -2.05 23.34 -15.38
C THR A 225 -3.49 23.87 -15.48
N VAL A 226 -4.46 23.13 -14.91
CA VAL A 226 -5.86 23.59 -14.83
C VAL A 226 -5.98 24.80 -13.92
N SER A 227 -5.19 24.84 -12.84
CA SER A 227 -5.21 25.95 -11.88
C SER A 227 -4.55 27.22 -12.43
N THR A 228 -3.58 27.11 -13.35
CA THR A 228 -2.88 28.25 -13.96
C THR A 228 -3.56 28.78 -15.24
N GLY A 229 -4.55 28.08 -15.79
CA GLY A 229 -5.26 28.49 -17.01
C GLY A 229 -4.47 28.27 -18.31
N GLU A 230 -3.33 27.58 -18.24
CA GLU A 230 -2.36 27.43 -19.33
C GLU A 230 -2.65 26.22 -20.23
N MET A 231 -3.82 26.19 -20.85
CA MET A 231 -4.30 25.06 -21.66
C MET A 231 -3.37 24.72 -22.86
N LYS A 232 -2.58 25.68 -23.37
CA LYS A 232 -1.61 25.47 -24.47
C LYS A 232 -0.37 24.69 -24.06
N VAL A 233 0.04 24.75 -22.79
CA VAL A 233 1.17 23.99 -22.21
C VAL A 233 0.84 22.49 -22.11
N MET A 234 -0.45 22.14 -22.10
CA MET A 234 -0.93 20.77 -21.98
C MET A 234 -0.50 19.86 -23.14
N GLN A 235 -0.27 20.39 -24.35
CA GLN A 235 0.17 19.58 -25.52
C GLN A 235 1.68 19.27 -25.50
N SER A 236 2.53 20.20 -25.07
CA SER A 236 3.98 20.01 -24.98
C SER A 236 4.35 19.14 -23.77
N SER A 237 3.76 19.39 -22.60
CA SER A 237 3.95 18.58 -21.40
C SER A 237 3.55 17.11 -21.60
N TRP A 238 2.62 16.85 -22.52
CA TRP A 238 2.17 15.50 -22.85
C TRP A 238 3.23 14.69 -23.61
N LYS A 239 3.94 15.28 -24.58
CA LYS A 239 5.02 14.57 -25.31
C LYS A 239 6.11 14.11 -24.34
N THR A 240 6.51 14.98 -23.41
CA THR A 240 7.52 14.69 -22.40
C THR A 240 7.06 13.62 -21.41
N ALA A 241 5.83 13.72 -20.89
CA ALA A 241 5.27 12.69 -20.01
C ALA A 241 5.29 11.31 -20.69
N THR A 242 4.92 11.24 -21.97
CA THR A 242 4.88 10.00 -22.75
C THR A 242 6.26 9.35 -22.92
N GLU A 243 7.33 10.13 -23.12
CA GLU A 243 8.70 9.60 -23.20
C GLU A 243 9.23 9.11 -21.86
N ILE A 244 8.90 9.81 -20.77
CA ILE A 244 9.23 9.40 -19.41
C ILE A 244 8.54 8.07 -19.07
N PHE A 245 7.24 7.95 -19.33
CA PHE A 245 6.49 6.70 -19.10
C PHE A 245 7.07 5.52 -19.90
N LYS A 246 7.42 5.71 -21.18
CA LYS A 246 8.02 4.67 -22.04
C LYS A 246 9.40 4.20 -21.57
N THR A 247 10.13 5.03 -20.86
CA THR A 247 11.47 4.70 -20.34
C THR A 247 11.35 3.99 -18.98
N CYS A 248 10.44 4.45 -18.12
CA CYS A 248 10.27 3.92 -16.78
C CYS A 248 9.59 2.54 -16.71
N LEU A 249 8.74 2.19 -17.68
CA LEU A 249 8.08 0.87 -17.75
C LEU A 249 8.97 -0.23 -18.33
N ARG A 250 10.12 0.10 -18.96
CA ARG A 250 11.04 -0.91 -19.53
C ARG A 250 12.07 -1.43 -18.54
N ASP A 251 12.36 -0.68 -17.49
CA ASP A 251 13.29 -1.09 -16.44
C ASP A 251 12.51 -1.60 -15.23
N ASP A 252 12.36 -2.93 -15.14
CA ASP A 252 11.79 -3.65 -13.98
C ASP A 252 12.59 -3.43 -12.68
N SER A 253 13.69 -2.68 -12.75
CA SER A 253 14.58 -2.35 -11.65
C SER A 253 14.69 -0.83 -11.49
N LYS A 254 14.01 -0.29 -10.48
CA LYS A 254 14.18 1.07 -9.89
C LYS A 254 13.50 2.26 -10.61
N THR A 255 12.17 2.35 -10.67
CA THR A 255 11.58 3.60 -11.21
C THR A 255 10.26 4.04 -10.60
N ILE A 256 10.34 4.75 -9.46
CA ILE A 256 9.30 5.70 -9.03
C ILE A 256 9.94 7.06 -8.70
N THR A 257 11.13 7.06 -8.06
CA THR A 257 11.82 8.30 -7.66
C THR A 257 12.34 9.13 -8.84
N HIS A 258 12.79 8.49 -9.93
CA HIS A 258 13.18 9.18 -11.17
C HIS A 258 11.98 9.74 -11.95
N LEU A 259 10.81 9.11 -11.83
CA LEU A 259 9.55 9.58 -12.42
C LEU A 259 9.14 10.93 -11.83
N CYS A 260 9.19 11.07 -10.50
CA CYS A 260 8.87 12.33 -9.83
C CYS A 260 9.89 13.45 -10.14
N HIS A 261 11.19 13.17 -10.17
CA HIS A 261 12.20 14.21 -10.45
C HIS A 261 12.17 14.69 -11.91
N SER A 262 12.08 13.78 -12.89
CA SER A 262 12.08 14.18 -14.32
C SER A 262 10.81 14.90 -14.74
N VAL A 263 9.64 14.47 -14.25
CA VAL A 263 8.37 15.16 -14.52
C VAL A 263 8.33 16.54 -13.84
N THR A 264 8.85 16.65 -12.61
CA THR A 264 8.84 17.92 -11.86
C THR A 264 9.86 18.93 -12.39
N ILE A 265 11.09 18.51 -12.73
CA ILE A 265 12.13 19.43 -13.25
C ILE A 265 11.73 19.98 -14.63
N HIS A 266 11.17 19.15 -15.51
CA HIS A 266 10.83 19.61 -16.85
C HIS A 266 9.60 20.54 -16.86
N CYS A 267 8.61 20.31 -15.99
CA CYS A 267 7.48 21.23 -15.81
C CYS A 267 7.84 22.54 -15.07
N LEU A 268 9.01 22.66 -14.45
CA LEU A 268 9.49 23.88 -13.80
C LEU A 268 10.40 24.73 -14.71
N LEU A 269 10.87 24.18 -15.84
CA LEU A 269 11.79 24.84 -16.77
C LEU A 269 11.13 25.25 -18.10
N THR A 270 9.82 25.07 -18.23
CA THR A 270 8.98 25.51 -19.37
C THR A 270 7.76 26.24 -18.84
#